data_AF-A0AAV0K2C1-F1
#
_entry.id   AF-A0AAV0K2C1-F1
#
_cell.length_a   1.000
_cell.length_b   1.000
_cell.length_c   1.000
_cell.angle_alpha   90.00
_cell.angle_beta   90.00
_cell.angle_gamma   90.00
#
_symmetry.space_group_name_H-M   'P 1'
#
loop_
_entity.id
_entity.type
_entity.pdbx_description
1 polymer ?
#
loop_
_entity_poly.entity_id
_entity_poly.type
_entity_poly.pdbx_seq_one_letter_code
_entity_poly.pdbx_strand_id
1 'polypeptide(L)'
;DGTVEGGPNQEGIEYYNNLINELLVNGVKPFVTIFHFDLPEALKREYVGFLSPKVVKDFVAYADVCFKHFGDRVQHWVTINEPLSYSLFAYGTGMMAPGQCSKWMNLNCTGGDSATEPYIVAHNLLLAHATTVKLYREKYQAIQKGKTGTAHVSQWGIPLSDSKQDHKATRRGMDFMLGWFMDPLATGNYPRSMRAIMKKQLPKFSKEESKMLKGSFDFVGLNYYTTFYVSNAPPSNPLFSSSTTDSRTNASRKQFTETKSTIYTIVKRNS
;
A
#
# COMPACT_ATOMS: atom_id res chain seq x y z
N ASP A 1 -19.29 -14.85 -8.31
CA ASP A 1 -19.63 -13.96 -7.18
C ASP A 1 -18.43 -13.15 -6.64
N GLY A 2 -17.32 -13.05 -7.40
CA GLY A 2 -16.11 -12.37 -6.93
C GLY A 2 -15.20 -13.19 -6.02
N THR A 3 -15.61 -14.40 -5.64
CA THR A 3 -14.81 -15.35 -4.86
C THR A 3 -14.22 -16.44 -5.74
N VAL A 4 -13.20 -17.15 -5.24
CA VAL A 4 -12.67 -18.36 -5.90
C VAL A 4 -13.65 -19.53 -5.81
N GLU A 5 -14.50 -19.58 -4.78
CA GLU A 5 -15.55 -20.61 -4.63
C GLU A 5 -16.58 -20.52 -5.76
N GLY A 6 -16.86 -19.31 -6.25
CA GLY A 6 -17.67 -19.07 -7.45
C GLY A 6 -17.02 -19.48 -8.78
N GLY A 7 -15.78 -19.98 -8.76
CA GLY A 7 -15.07 -20.52 -9.92
C GLY A 7 -14.24 -19.48 -10.70
N PRO A 8 -12.96 -19.76 -11.02
CA PRO A 8 -12.16 -18.90 -11.89
C PRO A 8 -12.70 -18.83 -13.32
N ASN A 9 -12.78 -17.63 -13.89
CA ASN A 9 -13.13 -17.44 -15.30
C ASN A 9 -11.99 -17.93 -16.20
N GLN A 10 -12.23 -19.02 -16.94
CA GLN A 10 -11.22 -19.63 -17.82
C GLN A 10 -10.81 -18.72 -18.98
N GLU A 11 -11.71 -17.91 -19.53
CA GLU A 11 -11.37 -16.94 -20.59
C GLU A 11 -10.39 -15.87 -20.08
N GLY A 12 -10.56 -15.43 -18.83
CA GLY A 12 -9.64 -14.49 -18.19
C GLY A 12 -8.25 -15.11 -17.96
N ILE A 13 -8.21 -16.38 -17.55
CA ILE A 13 -6.95 -17.12 -17.41
C ILE A 13 -6.25 -17.27 -18.76
N GLU A 14 -7.00 -17.63 -19.80
CA GLU A 14 -6.49 -17.81 -21.15
C GLU A 14 -5.93 -16.50 -21.73
N TYR A 15 -6.62 -15.38 -21.50
CA TYR A 15 -6.11 -14.05 -21.88
C TYR A 15 -4.73 -13.76 -21.28
N TYR A 16 -4.56 -13.94 -19.97
CA TYR A 16 -3.27 -13.68 -19.32
C TYR A 16 -2.20 -14.70 -19.72
N ASN A 17 -2.57 -15.97 -19.96
CA ASN A 17 -1.65 -16.95 -20.53
C ASN A 17 -1.10 -16.51 -21.88
N ASN A 18 -1.97 -16.07 -22.78
CA ASN A 18 -1.58 -15.60 -24.11
C ASN A 18 -0.67 -14.37 -24.03
N LEU A 19 -1.01 -13.40 -23.17
CA LEU A 19 -0.16 -12.23 -22.92
C LEU A 19 1.22 -12.62 -22.37
N ILE A 20 1.28 -13.49 -21.36
CA ILE A 20 2.54 -13.93 -20.75
C ILE A 20 3.40 -14.69 -21.76
N ASN A 21 2.80 -15.59 -22.54
CA ASN A 21 3.50 -16.33 -23.58
C ASN A 21 4.09 -15.38 -24.63
N GLU A 22 3.31 -14.41 -25.11
CA GLU A 22 3.76 -13.44 -26.09
C GLU A 22 4.92 -12.58 -25.54
N LEU A 23 4.83 -12.11 -24.31
CA LEU A 23 5.93 -11.38 -23.66
C LEU A 23 7.22 -12.21 -23.64
N LEU A 24 7.13 -13.48 -23.26
CA LEU A 24 8.29 -14.37 -23.16
C LEU A 24 8.90 -14.73 -24.50
N VAL A 25 8.08 -14.98 -25.54
CA VAL A 25 8.56 -15.21 -26.91
C VAL A 25 9.35 -14.01 -27.42
N ASN A 26 8.97 -12.79 -27.00
CA ASN A 26 9.68 -11.55 -27.33
C ASN A 26 10.82 -11.20 -26.34
N GLY A 27 11.20 -12.12 -25.44
CA GLY A 27 12.29 -11.92 -24.48
C GLY A 27 11.98 -10.92 -23.35
N VAL A 28 10.72 -10.53 -23.18
CA VAL A 28 10.27 -9.61 -22.13
C VAL A 28 9.87 -10.40 -20.89
N LYS A 29 10.50 -10.09 -19.75
CA LYS A 29 10.21 -10.75 -18.47
C LYS A 29 8.99 -10.11 -17.81
N PRO A 30 7.91 -10.87 -17.53
CA PRO A 30 6.73 -10.32 -16.88
C PRO A 30 7.00 -10.03 -15.39
N PHE A 31 6.68 -8.81 -14.97
CA PHE A 31 6.52 -8.42 -13.57
C PHE A 31 5.03 -8.18 -13.34
N VAL A 32 4.40 -9.07 -12.58
CA VAL A 32 2.94 -9.10 -12.49
C VAL A 32 2.49 -8.51 -11.16
N THR A 33 1.64 -7.51 -11.23
CA THR A 33 0.92 -6.97 -10.07
C THR A 33 -0.39 -7.73 -9.90
N ILE A 34 -0.59 -8.36 -8.74
CA ILE A 34 -1.81 -9.13 -8.44
C ILE A 34 -2.99 -8.20 -8.21
N PHE A 35 -2.80 -7.09 -7.50
CA PHE A 35 -3.86 -6.13 -7.23
C PHE A 35 -3.44 -4.70 -7.51
N HIS A 36 -4.24 -4.05 -8.35
CA HIS A 36 -4.04 -2.67 -8.78
C HIS A 36 -5.37 -1.90 -8.69
N PHE A 37 -5.95 -1.88 -7.49
CA PHE A 37 -7.17 -1.14 -7.14
C PHE A 37 -8.46 -1.69 -7.75
N ASP A 38 -8.42 -2.91 -8.28
CA ASP A 38 -9.43 -3.60 -9.06
C ASP A 38 -10.25 -4.60 -8.22
N LEU A 39 -10.66 -4.19 -7.01
CA LEU A 39 -11.41 -5.06 -6.11
C LEU A 39 -12.76 -5.45 -6.77
N PRO A 40 -13.11 -6.75 -6.82
CA PRO A 40 -14.42 -7.16 -7.34
C PRO A 40 -15.58 -6.50 -6.59
N GLU A 41 -16.48 -5.86 -7.32
CA GLU A 41 -17.65 -5.17 -6.76
C GLU A 41 -18.53 -6.09 -5.89
N ALA A 42 -18.56 -7.39 -6.19
CA ALA A 42 -19.30 -8.37 -5.39
C ALA A 42 -18.79 -8.46 -3.94
N LEU A 43 -17.47 -8.42 -3.71
CA LEU A 43 -16.87 -8.44 -2.37
C LEU A 43 -17.15 -7.15 -1.59
N LYS A 44 -17.19 -6.02 -2.31
CA LYS A 44 -17.64 -4.74 -1.75
C LYS A 44 -19.10 -4.83 -1.29
N ARG A 45 -19.99 -5.41 -2.11
CA ARG A 45 -21.41 -5.57 -1.75
C ARG A 45 -21.62 -6.54 -0.59
N GLU A 46 -20.84 -7.61 -0.54
CA GLU A 46 -20.98 -8.64 0.49
C GLU A 46 -20.51 -8.16 1.87
N TYR A 47 -19.33 -7.54 1.94
CA TYR A 47 -18.71 -7.20 3.22
C TYR A 47 -17.88 -5.91 3.21
N VAL A 48 -18.14 -4.98 2.30
CA VAL A 48 -17.45 -3.68 2.17
C VAL A 48 -15.95 -3.76 1.87
N GLY A 49 -15.51 -4.86 1.27
CA GLY A 49 -14.16 -5.00 0.72
C GLY A 49 -13.07 -4.87 1.78
N PHE A 50 -12.07 -4.02 1.54
CA PHE A 50 -10.92 -3.85 2.43
C PHE A 50 -11.22 -3.24 3.81
N LEU A 51 -12.46 -2.81 4.07
CA LEU A 51 -12.88 -2.46 5.42
C LEU A 51 -13.13 -3.69 6.30
N SER A 52 -13.36 -4.86 5.71
CA SER A 52 -13.58 -6.10 6.43
C SER A 52 -12.34 -6.99 6.39
N PRO A 53 -11.97 -7.64 7.51
CA PRO A 53 -10.86 -8.59 7.54
C PRO A 53 -11.10 -9.84 6.65
N LYS A 54 -12.35 -10.10 6.24
CA LYS A 54 -12.68 -11.20 5.31
C LYS A 54 -11.92 -11.09 3.99
N VAL A 55 -11.62 -9.87 3.55
CA VAL A 55 -10.89 -9.60 2.30
C VAL A 55 -9.53 -10.31 2.24
N VAL A 56 -8.89 -10.54 3.40
CA VAL A 56 -7.57 -11.16 3.48
C VAL A 56 -7.63 -12.59 2.94
N LYS A 57 -8.67 -13.34 3.30
CA LYS A 57 -8.86 -14.72 2.82
C LYS A 57 -9.09 -14.73 1.30
N ASP A 58 -9.97 -13.86 0.80
CA ASP A 58 -10.33 -13.84 -0.62
C ASP A 58 -9.19 -13.33 -1.50
N PHE A 59 -8.43 -12.35 -1.02
CA PHE A 59 -7.22 -11.89 -1.69
C PHE A 59 -6.17 -12.99 -1.82
N VAL A 60 -5.93 -13.74 -0.73
CA VAL A 60 -4.97 -14.85 -0.72
C VAL A 60 -5.44 -15.97 -1.63
N ALA A 61 -6.74 -16.26 -1.67
CA ALA A 61 -7.31 -17.25 -2.58
C ALA A 61 -7.15 -16.82 -4.05
N TYR A 62 -7.39 -15.54 -4.36
CA TYR A 62 -7.16 -15.00 -5.70
C TYR A 62 -5.68 -15.09 -6.10
N ALA A 63 -4.76 -14.72 -5.20
CA ALA A 63 -3.33 -14.88 -5.43
C ALA A 63 -2.93 -16.35 -5.64
N ASP A 64 -3.54 -17.30 -4.91
CA ASP A 64 -3.33 -18.74 -5.12
C ASP A 64 -3.70 -19.18 -6.54
N VAL A 65 -4.78 -18.62 -7.11
CA VAL A 65 -5.15 -18.84 -8.52
C VAL A 65 -4.06 -18.29 -9.46
N CYS A 66 -3.62 -17.06 -9.26
CA CYS A 66 -2.55 -16.46 -10.07
C CYS A 66 -1.27 -17.30 -10.05
N PHE A 67 -0.83 -17.74 -8.86
CA PHE A 67 0.37 -18.56 -8.72
C PHE A 67 0.24 -19.93 -9.39
N LYS A 68 -0.93 -20.59 -9.29
CA LYS A 68 -1.16 -21.88 -9.96
C LYS A 68 -1.10 -21.79 -11.48
N HIS A 69 -1.73 -20.77 -12.04
CA HIS A 69 -1.94 -20.69 -13.48
C HIS A 69 -0.78 -20.04 -14.24
N PHE A 70 -0.01 -19.17 -13.57
CA PHE A 70 1.01 -18.36 -14.25
C PHE A 70 2.40 -18.48 -13.63
N GLY A 71 2.52 -19.04 -12.42
CA GLY A 71 3.79 -19.05 -11.68
C GLY A 71 4.86 -19.99 -12.24
N ASP A 72 4.53 -20.83 -13.22
CA ASP A 72 5.52 -21.56 -14.01
C ASP A 72 6.37 -20.64 -14.89
N ARG A 73 5.80 -19.50 -15.31
CA ARG A 73 6.40 -18.52 -16.23
C ARG A 73 6.68 -17.16 -15.59
N VAL A 74 5.87 -16.76 -14.62
CA VAL A 74 6.00 -15.48 -13.90
C VAL A 74 6.91 -15.64 -12.69
N GLN A 75 8.03 -14.93 -12.72
CA GLN A 75 9.10 -15.02 -11.70
C GLN A 75 9.14 -13.82 -10.74
N HIS A 76 8.37 -12.75 -11.00
CA HIS A 76 8.34 -11.56 -10.17
C HIS A 76 6.89 -11.13 -9.92
N TRP A 77 6.48 -11.25 -8.65
CA TRP A 77 5.13 -10.98 -8.20
C TRP A 77 5.11 -9.74 -7.31
N VAL A 78 4.34 -8.73 -7.71
CA VAL A 78 3.99 -7.59 -6.86
C VAL A 78 2.60 -7.87 -6.30
N THR A 79 2.45 -8.03 -4.99
CA THR A 79 1.13 -8.36 -4.45
C THR A 79 0.15 -7.20 -4.60
N ILE A 80 0.58 -6.00 -4.21
CA ILE A 80 -0.27 -4.81 -4.12
C ILE A 80 0.52 -3.63 -4.66
N ASN A 81 -0.08 -2.88 -5.58
CA ASN A 81 0.42 -1.58 -5.99
C ASN A 81 -0.10 -0.48 -5.04
N GLU A 82 0.77 0.43 -4.64
CA GLU A 82 0.49 1.68 -3.95
C GLU A 82 -0.63 1.61 -2.88
N PRO A 83 -0.44 0.81 -1.82
CA PRO A 83 -1.47 0.66 -0.80
C PRO A 83 -1.80 1.99 -0.07
N LEU A 84 -0.85 2.93 -0.01
CA LEU A 84 -1.09 4.30 0.47
C LEU A 84 -2.13 5.04 -0.38
N SER A 85 -1.95 5.04 -1.71
CA SER A 85 -2.86 5.68 -2.66
C SER A 85 -4.26 5.09 -2.53
N TYR A 86 -4.37 3.76 -2.44
CA TYR A 86 -5.65 3.10 -2.24
C TYR A 86 -6.32 3.53 -0.92
N SER A 87 -5.61 3.42 0.22
CA SER A 87 -6.15 3.81 1.53
C SER A 87 -6.61 5.27 1.56
N LEU A 88 -5.80 6.20 1.05
CA LEU A 88 -6.10 7.64 1.14
C LEU A 88 -7.11 8.10 0.09
N PHE A 89 -6.97 7.71 -1.17
CA PHE A 89 -7.85 8.22 -2.22
C PHE A 89 -9.19 7.49 -2.27
N ALA A 90 -9.24 6.22 -1.89
CA ALA A 90 -10.47 5.46 -1.93
C ALA A 90 -11.33 5.60 -0.65
N TYR A 91 -10.70 5.89 0.51
CA TYR A 91 -11.38 5.95 1.82
C TYR A 91 -11.07 7.22 2.64
N GLY A 92 -10.16 8.08 2.19
CA GLY A 92 -9.83 9.34 2.85
C GLY A 92 -10.43 10.55 2.13
N THR A 93 -10.19 10.68 0.82
CA THR A 93 -10.71 11.79 0.00
C THR A 93 -11.83 11.39 -0.94
N GLY A 94 -12.15 10.10 -1.05
CA GLY A 94 -13.17 9.57 -1.98
C GLY A 94 -12.92 9.87 -3.46
N MET A 95 -11.67 10.14 -3.86
CA MET A 95 -11.29 10.45 -5.25
C MET A 95 -11.23 9.20 -6.14
N MET A 96 -11.07 8.01 -5.54
CA MET A 96 -11.04 6.72 -6.23
C MET A 96 -12.15 5.81 -5.69
N ALA A 97 -12.56 4.81 -6.47
CA ALA A 97 -13.52 3.80 -6.01
C ALA A 97 -12.99 3.10 -4.73
N PRO A 98 -13.84 2.89 -3.70
CA PRO A 98 -15.29 3.01 -3.74
C PRO A 98 -15.85 4.42 -3.50
N GLY A 99 -15.01 5.44 -3.30
CA GLY A 99 -15.42 6.84 -3.20
C GLY A 99 -15.85 7.24 -1.79
N GLN A 100 -15.17 6.71 -0.75
CA GLN A 100 -15.53 6.97 0.64
C GLN A 100 -14.76 8.16 1.25
N CYS A 101 -15.48 9.00 1.99
CA CYS A 101 -14.95 10.09 2.79
C CYS A 101 -15.98 10.61 3.80
N SER A 102 -15.52 11.35 4.81
CA SER A 102 -16.39 11.95 5.83
C SER A 102 -17.33 13.02 5.25
N LYS A 103 -18.59 13.01 5.69
CA LYS A 103 -19.64 13.94 5.24
C LYS A 103 -19.26 15.42 5.33
N TRP A 104 -18.51 15.82 6.36
CA TRP A 104 -18.11 17.22 6.58
C TRP A 104 -17.17 17.76 5.49
N MET A 105 -16.52 16.89 4.71
CA MET A 105 -15.64 17.30 3.61
C MET A 105 -16.41 17.87 2.42
N ASN A 106 -17.74 17.68 2.37
CA ASN A 106 -18.63 18.15 1.30
C ASN A 106 -18.13 17.77 -0.12
N LEU A 107 -17.57 16.57 -0.23
CA LEU A 107 -17.18 15.94 -1.48
C LEU A 107 -18.30 14.98 -1.95
N ASN A 108 -18.35 14.68 -3.24
CA ASN A 108 -19.34 13.75 -3.82
C ASN A 108 -19.01 12.28 -3.51
N CYS A 109 -18.84 11.96 -2.22
CA CYS A 109 -18.51 10.64 -1.71
C CYS A 109 -19.77 9.81 -1.43
N THR A 110 -19.63 8.49 -1.43
CA THR A 110 -20.72 7.55 -1.16
C THR A 110 -21.00 7.34 0.34
N GLY A 111 -20.25 8.01 1.21
CA GLY A 111 -20.28 7.86 2.67
C GLY A 111 -18.89 7.55 3.24
N GLY A 112 -18.84 7.20 4.52
CA GLY A 112 -17.64 6.73 5.20
C GLY A 112 -17.03 7.71 6.21
N ASP A 113 -15.84 7.37 6.70
CA ASP A 113 -15.11 8.12 7.72
C ASP A 113 -13.60 8.21 7.43
N SER A 114 -13.18 9.37 6.93
CA SER A 114 -11.79 9.70 6.58
C SER A 114 -10.81 9.66 7.76
N ALA A 115 -11.31 9.67 9.00
CA ALA A 115 -10.49 9.58 10.21
C ALA A 115 -10.13 8.13 10.60
N THR A 116 -10.90 7.14 10.14
CA THR A 116 -10.78 5.75 10.62
C THR A 116 -10.59 4.75 9.49
N GLU A 117 -11.36 4.86 8.41
CA GLU A 117 -11.40 3.89 7.32
C GLU A 117 -10.04 3.68 6.63
N PRO A 118 -9.24 4.73 6.31
CA PRO A 118 -7.93 4.55 5.70
C PRO A 118 -6.98 3.68 6.52
N TYR A 119 -7.07 3.73 7.86
CA TYR A 119 -6.26 2.92 8.78
C TYR A 119 -6.71 1.47 8.85
N ILE A 120 -8.02 1.21 8.78
CA ILE A 120 -8.58 -0.15 8.70
C ILE A 120 -8.17 -0.80 7.38
N VAL A 121 -8.33 -0.07 6.28
CA VAL A 121 -7.96 -0.52 4.93
C VAL A 121 -6.46 -0.79 4.82
N ALA A 122 -5.62 0.14 5.31
CA ALA A 122 -4.17 -0.05 5.32
C ALA A 122 -3.76 -1.31 6.11
N HIS A 123 -4.42 -1.57 7.24
CA HIS A 123 -4.16 -2.75 8.05
C HIS A 123 -4.51 -4.05 7.31
N ASN A 124 -5.69 -4.13 6.70
CA ASN A 124 -6.10 -5.30 5.93
C ASN A 124 -5.25 -5.50 4.66
N LEU A 125 -4.81 -4.44 3.99
CA LEU A 125 -3.86 -4.52 2.86
C LEU A 125 -2.52 -5.11 3.30
N LEU A 126 -1.98 -4.69 4.44
CA LEU A 126 -0.74 -5.23 5.01
C LEU A 126 -0.88 -6.72 5.33
N LEU A 127 -1.99 -7.12 5.97
CA LEU A 127 -2.26 -8.52 6.29
C LEU A 127 -2.48 -9.37 5.03
N ALA A 128 -3.20 -8.86 4.03
CA ALA A 128 -3.37 -9.51 2.73
C ALA A 128 -2.02 -9.74 2.03
N HIS A 129 -1.18 -8.70 1.95
CA HIS A 129 0.17 -8.81 1.40
C HIS A 129 1.00 -9.89 2.13
N ALA A 130 1.13 -9.79 3.46
CA ALA A 130 2.00 -10.68 4.21
C ALA A 130 1.51 -12.14 4.20
N THR A 131 0.18 -12.35 4.21
CA THR A 131 -0.41 -13.69 4.11
C THR A 131 -0.19 -14.29 2.72
N THR A 132 -0.30 -13.49 1.66
CA THR A 132 0.00 -13.93 0.28
C THR A 132 1.48 -14.28 0.10
N VAL A 133 2.38 -13.48 0.68
CA VAL A 133 3.82 -13.78 0.66
C VAL A 133 4.12 -15.07 1.40
N LYS A 134 3.51 -15.26 2.57
CA LYS A 134 3.61 -16.52 3.33
C LYS A 134 3.16 -17.71 2.48
N LEU A 135 1.97 -17.63 1.87
CA LEU A 135 1.46 -18.67 0.95
C LEU A 135 2.46 -18.97 -0.17
N TYR A 136 3.00 -17.93 -0.83
CA TYR A 136 3.95 -18.13 -1.93
C TYR A 136 5.21 -18.84 -1.47
N ARG A 137 5.80 -18.40 -0.35
CA ARG A 137 7.01 -19.00 0.23
C ARG A 137 6.81 -20.47 0.60
N GLU A 138 5.68 -20.79 1.23
CA GLU A 138 5.40 -22.13 1.73
C GLU A 138 5.00 -23.11 0.62
N LYS A 139 4.27 -22.66 -0.40
CA LYS A 139 3.64 -23.54 -1.39
C LYS A 139 4.30 -23.52 -2.78
N TYR A 140 4.87 -22.39 -3.19
CA TYR A 140 5.27 -22.17 -4.58
C TYR A 140 6.75 -21.85 -4.77
N GLN A 141 7.38 -21.10 -3.87
CA GLN A 141 8.71 -20.54 -4.10
C GLN A 141 9.79 -21.61 -4.34
N ALA A 142 9.74 -22.75 -3.64
CA ALA A 142 10.70 -23.84 -3.84
C ALA A 142 10.61 -24.46 -5.26
N ILE A 143 9.41 -24.48 -5.85
CA ILE A 143 9.13 -25.12 -7.13
C ILE A 143 9.30 -24.10 -8.27
N GLN A 144 8.64 -22.95 -8.13
CA GLN A 144 8.56 -21.90 -9.14
C GLN A 144 9.79 -20.98 -9.16
N LYS A 145 10.54 -20.90 -8.05
CA LYS A 145 11.76 -20.10 -7.88
C LYS A 145 11.61 -18.59 -8.10
N GLY A 146 10.38 -18.10 -8.12
CA GLY A 146 10.09 -16.68 -8.24
C GLY A 146 10.27 -15.90 -6.93
N LYS A 147 10.05 -14.60 -7.03
CA LYS A 147 10.16 -13.63 -5.94
C LYS A 147 8.86 -12.87 -5.74
N THR A 148 8.59 -12.52 -4.50
CA THR A 148 7.42 -11.71 -4.11
C THR A 148 7.86 -10.37 -3.56
N GLY A 149 7.11 -9.33 -3.85
CA GLY A 149 7.36 -7.98 -3.39
C GLY A 149 6.09 -7.14 -3.37
N THR A 150 6.27 -5.86 -3.14
CA THR A 150 5.21 -4.85 -3.07
C THR A 150 5.72 -3.56 -3.71
N ALA A 151 4.83 -2.78 -4.34
CA ALA A 151 5.16 -1.51 -4.95
C ALA A 151 4.56 -0.37 -4.13
N HIS A 152 5.41 0.56 -3.66
CA HIS A 152 4.99 1.70 -2.87
C HIS A 152 5.19 2.99 -3.63
N VAL A 153 4.21 3.88 -3.59
CA VAL A 153 4.43 5.28 -3.94
C VAL A 153 5.11 5.97 -2.77
N SER A 154 6.10 6.79 -3.08
CA SER A 154 6.61 7.78 -2.14
C SER A 154 7.01 9.00 -2.90
N GLN A 155 6.51 10.15 -2.46
CA GLN A 155 7.20 11.39 -2.74
C GLN A 155 8.36 11.54 -1.76
N TRP A 156 9.33 12.39 -2.11
CA TRP A 156 10.41 12.74 -1.20
C TRP A 156 10.08 14.05 -0.47
N GLY A 157 10.24 14.06 0.85
CA GLY A 157 10.03 15.25 1.67
C GLY A 157 11.34 16.01 1.91
N ILE A 158 11.36 17.30 1.59
CA ILE A 158 12.45 18.23 1.96
C ILE A 158 11.90 19.19 3.02
N PRO A 159 12.61 19.48 4.12
CA PRO A 159 12.16 20.51 5.08
C PRO A 159 12.01 21.88 4.40
N LEU A 160 10.91 22.59 4.66
CA LEU A 160 10.65 23.92 4.08
C LEU A 160 11.65 24.98 4.57
N SER A 161 12.13 24.83 5.80
CA SER A 161 13.16 25.65 6.43
C SER A 161 14.11 24.79 7.25
N ASP A 162 15.24 25.36 7.69
CA ASP A 162 16.18 24.67 8.57
C ASP A 162 15.73 24.65 10.05
N SER A 163 14.46 24.98 10.32
CA SER A 163 13.92 24.92 11.67
C SER A 163 13.82 23.48 12.17
N LYS A 164 14.07 23.27 13.46
CA LYS A 164 13.92 21.95 14.11
C LYS A 164 12.51 21.39 13.95
N GLN A 165 11.51 22.27 13.86
CA GLN A 165 10.10 21.93 13.66
C GLN A 165 9.87 21.31 12.28
N ASP A 166 10.40 21.93 11.22
CA ASP A 166 10.24 21.45 9.85
C ASP A 166 11.01 20.15 9.63
N HIS A 167 12.23 20.01 10.15
CA HIS A 167 12.95 18.73 10.13
C HIS A 167 12.19 17.59 10.82
N LYS A 168 11.53 17.87 11.96
CA LYS A 168 10.65 16.89 12.63
C LYS A 168 9.39 16.62 11.81
N ALA A 169 8.82 17.63 11.17
CA ALA A 169 7.65 17.51 10.32
C ALA A 169 7.95 16.66 9.08
N THR A 170 9.08 16.86 8.41
CA THR A 170 9.52 16.05 7.27
C THR A 170 9.63 14.58 7.63
N ARG A 171 10.27 14.25 8.77
CA ARG A 171 10.32 12.85 9.24
C ARG A 171 8.94 12.26 9.48
N ARG A 172 8.03 12.99 10.15
CA ARG A 172 6.64 12.53 10.33
C ARG A 172 5.90 12.38 9.00
N GLY A 173 6.12 13.29 8.06
CA GLY A 173 5.54 13.21 6.71
C GLY A 173 5.97 11.94 5.99
N MET A 174 7.27 11.61 6.05
CA MET A 174 7.79 10.36 5.48
C MET A 174 7.27 9.12 6.22
N ASP A 175 7.10 9.18 7.54
CA ASP A 175 6.50 8.10 8.33
C ASP A 175 5.04 7.83 7.89
N PHE A 176 4.24 8.88 7.64
CA PHE A 176 2.86 8.72 7.15
C PHE A 176 2.76 8.42 5.65
N MET A 177 3.85 8.56 4.89
CA MET A 177 3.87 8.32 3.44
C MET A 177 4.43 6.94 3.10
N LEU A 178 5.72 6.72 3.34
CA LEU A 178 6.38 5.45 3.05
C LEU A 178 6.39 4.54 4.29
N GLY A 179 6.68 5.10 5.46
CA GLY A 179 6.81 4.35 6.71
C GLY A 179 5.53 3.61 7.11
N TRP A 180 4.36 4.14 6.78
CA TRP A 180 3.06 3.57 7.15
C TRP A 180 2.94 2.12 6.67
N PHE A 181 3.50 1.81 5.50
CA PHE A 181 3.55 0.46 4.97
C PHE A 181 4.91 -0.20 5.16
N MET A 182 6.01 0.52 4.94
CA MET A 182 7.35 -0.08 4.99
C MET A 182 7.83 -0.45 6.41
N ASP A 183 7.47 0.30 7.46
CA ASP A 183 7.87 -0.05 8.83
C ASP A 183 7.21 -1.34 9.33
N PRO A 184 5.91 -1.60 9.08
CA PRO A 184 5.32 -2.91 9.33
C PRO A 184 6.07 -4.04 8.65
N LEU A 185 6.46 -3.87 7.39
CA LEU A 185 7.20 -4.90 6.65
C LEU A 185 8.64 -5.06 7.13
N ALA A 186 9.29 -4.00 7.59
CA ALA A 186 10.68 -4.07 8.08
C ALA A 186 10.78 -4.53 9.54
N THR A 187 9.82 -4.14 10.38
CA THR A 187 9.92 -4.25 11.84
C THR A 187 8.78 -5.03 12.50
N GLY A 188 7.70 -5.30 11.76
CA GLY A 188 6.47 -5.90 12.27
C GLY A 188 5.54 -4.91 12.99
N ASN A 189 5.76 -3.60 12.89
CA ASN A 189 4.93 -2.59 13.55
C ASN A 189 4.90 -1.26 12.78
N TYR A 190 3.84 -0.47 12.94
CA TYR A 190 3.72 0.87 12.34
C TYR A 190 4.80 1.85 12.83
N PRO A 191 5.07 2.98 12.16
CA PRO A 191 6.03 3.97 12.64
C PRO A 191 5.72 4.48 14.05
N ARG A 192 6.76 4.79 14.83
CA ARG A 192 6.60 5.27 16.22
C ARG A 192 5.79 6.57 16.28
N SER A 193 5.99 7.47 15.32
CA SER A 193 5.27 8.76 15.23
C SER A 193 3.77 8.54 15.01
N MET A 194 3.39 7.66 14.09
CA MET A 194 2.00 7.29 13.84
C MET A 194 1.34 6.73 15.09
N ARG A 195 1.98 5.77 15.77
CA ARG A 195 1.44 5.22 17.03
C ARG A 195 1.25 6.28 18.12
N ALA A 196 2.18 7.22 18.22
CA ALA A 196 2.12 8.29 19.22
C ALA A 196 0.98 9.29 18.94
N ILE A 197 0.71 9.58 17.67
CA ILE A 197 -0.33 10.52 17.23
C ILE A 197 -1.70 9.86 17.26
N MET A 198 -1.84 8.72 16.60
CA MET A 198 -3.13 8.05 16.36
C MET A 198 -3.61 7.25 17.56
N LYS A 199 -2.69 6.77 18.41
CA LYS A 199 -2.99 6.04 19.65
C LYS A 199 -3.97 4.88 19.43
N LYS A 200 -5.24 5.05 19.83
CA LYS A 200 -6.29 4.01 19.75
C LYS A 200 -6.94 3.91 18.36
N GLN A 201 -6.81 4.95 17.52
CA GLN A 201 -7.38 4.96 16.18
C GLN A 201 -6.56 4.13 15.17
N LEU A 202 -5.28 3.87 15.47
CA LEU A 202 -4.44 3.00 14.67
C LEU A 202 -4.62 1.55 15.12
N PRO A 203 -4.99 0.62 14.23
CA PRO A 203 -5.05 -0.81 14.54
C PRO A 203 -3.72 -1.33 15.08
N LYS A 204 -3.77 -2.42 15.85
CA LYS A 204 -2.58 -3.08 16.39
C LYS A 204 -2.46 -4.47 15.80
N PHE A 205 -1.24 -4.82 15.38
CA PHE A 205 -0.93 -6.19 15.01
C PHE A 205 -0.84 -7.07 16.25
N SER A 206 -1.39 -8.28 16.16
CA SER A 206 -1.07 -9.38 17.08
C SER A 206 0.40 -9.76 16.99
N LYS A 207 0.89 -10.60 17.91
CA LYS A 207 2.29 -11.07 17.86
C LYS A 207 2.54 -11.90 16.60
N GLU A 208 1.54 -12.68 16.20
CA GLU A 208 1.55 -13.56 15.05
C GLU A 208 1.56 -12.74 13.75
N GLU A 209 0.69 -11.73 13.64
CA GLU A 209 0.67 -10.80 12.50
C GLU A 209 1.98 -10.01 12.39
N SER A 210 2.48 -9.49 13.51
CA SER A 210 3.75 -8.76 13.57
C SER A 210 4.91 -9.60 13.06
N LYS A 211 4.97 -10.88 13.48
CA LYS A 211 5.98 -11.83 13.01
C LYS A 211 5.83 -12.14 11.52
N MET A 212 4.60 -12.26 11.02
CA MET A 212 4.31 -12.55 9.62
C MET A 212 4.68 -11.39 8.69
N LEU A 213 4.44 -10.15 9.10
CA LEU A 213 4.78 -8.95 8.33
C LEU A 213 6.29 -8.74 8.20
N LYS A 214 7.05 -9.04 9.26
CA LYS A 214 8.48 -8.76 9.29
C LYS A 214 9.24 -9.56 8.23
N GLY A 215 9.79 -8.86 7.25
CA GLY A 215 10.54 -9.43 6.13
C GLY A 215 9.65 -10.11 5.08
N SER A 216 8.37 -9.77 4.99
CA SER A 216 7.44 -10.34 4.00
C SER A 216 7.66 -9.79 2.58
N PHE A 217 8.89 -9.63 2.13
CA PHE A 217 9.22 -9.24 0.76
C PHE A 217 10.62 -9.74 0.38
N ASP A 218 10.81 -10.03 -0.91
CA ASP A 218 12.10 -10.34 -1.52
C ASP A 218 12.66 -9.12 -2.28
N PHE A 219 11.78 -8.20 -2.68
CA PHE A 219 12.10 -6.90 -3.29
C PHE A 219 11.03 -5.85 -2.98
N VAL A 220 11.39 -4.58 -3.16
CA VAL A 220 10.49 -3.43 -3.00
C VAL A 220 10.52 -2.61 -4.28
N GLY A 221 9.34 -2.38 -4.87
CA GLY A 221 9.16 -1.41 -5.96
C GLY A 221 8.87 -0.02 -5.38
N LEU A 222 9.46 1.02 -5.99
CA LEU A 222 9.22 2.41 -5.60
C LEU A 222 8.68 3.20 -6.79
N ASN A 223 7.42 3.62 -6.70
CA ASN A 223 6.81 4.54 -7.65
C ASN A 223 7.14 5.96 -7.19
N TYR A 224 8.10 6.59 -7.87
CA TYR A 224 8.57 7.93 -7.55
C TYR A 224 8.19 8.91 -8.66
N TYR A 225 7.51 9.99 -8.28
CA TYR A 225 7.06 11.02 -9.22
C TYR A 225 7.64 12.40 -8.90
N THR A 226 7.70 12.77 -7.63
CA THR A 226 8.03 14.16 -7.25
C THR A 226 8.52 14.29 -5.82
N THR A 227 8.91 15.51 -5.47
CA THR A 227 9.38 15.96 -4.15
C THR A 227 8.49 17.10 -3.67
N PHE A 228 8.29 17.20 -2.36
CA PHE A 228 7.59 18.32 -1.73
C PHE A 228 8.43 18.96 -0.63
N TYR A 229 8.26 20.28 -0.45
CA TYR A 229 8.68 20.95 0.77
C TYR A 229 7.66 20.71 1.86
N VAL A 230 8.13 20.33 3.05
CA VAL A 230 7.33 19.95 4.20
C VAL A 230 7.58 20.93 5.34
N SER A 231 6.51 21.51 5.88
CA SER A 231 6.57 22.32 7.09
C SER A 231 5.69 21.77 8.20
N ASN A 232 5.99 22.15 9.44
CA ASN A 232 5.18 21.75 10.58
C ASN A 232 3.78 22.41 10.52
N ALA A 233 2.73 21.63 10.79
CA ALA A 233 1.37 22.13 10.95
C ALA A 233 0.87 21.89 12.39
N PRO A 234 -0.06 22.73 12.89
CA PRO A 234 -0.75 22.46 14.15
C PRO A 234 -1.63 21.19 14.03
N PRO A 235 -2.08 20.60 15.15
CA PRO A 235 -3.08 19.54 15.12
C PRO A 235 -4.38 20.02 14.46
N SER A 236 -5.01 19.15 13.67
CA SER A 236 -6.32 19.41 13.08
C SER A 236 -7.40 19.57 14.15
N ASN A 237 -8.44 20.33 13.82
CA ASN A 237 -9.64 20.40 14.65
C ASN A 237 -10.26 18.99 14.76
N PRO A 238 -10.52 18.47 15.97
CA PRO A 238 -11.12 17.14 16.14
C PRO A 238 -12.45 16.94 15.39
N LEU A 239 -13.21 18.02 15.18
CA LEU A 239 -14.47 18.00 14.41
C LEU A 239 -14.26 17.73 12.92
N PHE A 240 -13.04 17.93 12.42
CA PHE A 240 -12.65 17.77 11.01
C PHE A 240 -11.44 16.83 10.89
N SER A 241 -11.48 15.72 11.66
CA SER A 241 -10.40 14.73 11.67
C SER A 241 -10.32 13.98 10.35
N SER A 242 -9.11 13.82 9.80
CA SER A 242 -8.87 13.09 8.56
C SER A 242 -7.42 12.58 8.51
N SER A 243 -7.27 11.34 8.01
CA SER A 243 -5.97 10.71 7.73
C SER A 243 -5.02 11.55 6.90
N THR A 244 -5.54 12.43 6.04
CA THR A 244 -4.74 13.34 5.19
C THR A 244 -4.03 14.44 5.99
N THR A 245 -4.44 14.69 7.23
CA THR A 245 -3.91 15.77 8.09
C THR A 245 -3.22 15.26 9.36
N ASP A 246 -3.33 13.97 9.67
CA ASP A 246 -2.82 13.36 10.90
C ASP A 246 -1.29 13.40 11.02
N SER A 247 -0.57 13.51 9.90
CA SER A 247 0.88 13.73 9.89
C SER A 247 1.30 15.06 10.53
N ARG A 248 0.37 16.02 10.63
CA ARG A 248 0.57 17.40 11.11
C ARG A 248 1.69 18.09 10.32
N THR A 249 1.54 18.04 9.00
CA THR A 249 2.48 18.64 8.05
C THR A 249 1.74 19.37 6.95
N ASN A 250 2.28 20.50 6.49
CA ASN A 250 1.89 21.08 5.21
C ASN A 250 2.89 20.66 4.14
N ALA A 251 2.41 20.27 2.97
CA ALA A 251 3.23 19.95 1.82
C ALA A 251 3.01 21.00 0.72
N SER A 252 4.09 21.51 0.12
CA SER A 252 4.02 22.48 -0.97
C SER A 252 5.01 22.16 -2.09
N ARG A 253 4.59 22.45 -3.32
CA ARG A 253 5.47 22.49 -4.49
C ARG A 253 5.94 23.93 -4.66
N LYS A 254 6.80 24.46 -3.78
CA LYS A 254 7.43 25.76 -4.09
C LYS A 254 8.11 25.64 -5.44
N GLN A 255 7.80 26.57 -6.36
CA GLN A 255 8.44 26.66 -7.67
C GLN A 255 9.97 26.61 -7.44
N PHE A 256 10.65 25.68 -8.11
CA PHE A 256 12.10 25.53 -8.01
C PHE A 256 12.77 26.85 -8.41
N THR A 257 13.19 27.67 -7.45
CA THR A 257 14.03 28.85 -7.75
C THR A 257 15.51 28.50 -7.80
N GLU A 258 15.93 27.37 -7.18
CA GLU A 258 17.30 26.86 -7.29
C GLU A 258 17.31 25.32 -7.29
N THR A 259 17.68 24.74 -8.42
CA THR A 259 18.00 23.31 -8.54
C THR A 259 19.35 23.06 -7.87
N LYS A 260 19.35 22.66 -6.60
CA LYS A 260 20.45 21.85 -6.06
C LYS A 260 20.08 20.39 -6.26
N SER A 261 20.51 19.81 -7.38
CA SER A 261 20.49 18.38 -7.62
C SER A 261 21.34 17.69 -6.54
N THR A 262 20.72 17.31 -5.44
CA THR A 262 21.37 16.48 -4.42
C THR A 262 21.02 15.05 -4.77
N ILE A 263 21.93 14.37 -5.47
CA ILE A 263 21.87 12.93 -5.67
C ILE A 263 22.12 12.29 -4.30
N TYR A 264 21.08 11.72 -3.70
CA TYR A 264 21.24 10.88 -2.52
C TYR A 264 21.73 9.51 -2.96
N THR A 265 23.03 9.24 -2.81
CA THR A 265 23.56 7.87 -2.91
C THR A 265 23.09 7.10 -1.69
N ILE A 266 22.25 6.08 -1.89
CA ILE A 266 21.91 5.11 -0.84
C ILE A 266 23.16 4.28 -0.57
N VAL A 267 23.96 4.68 0.42
CA VAL A 267 25.08 3.86 0.89
C VAL A 267 24.52 2.73 1.73
N LYS A 268 24.61 1.51 1.20
CA LYS A 268 24.31 0.27 1.92
C LYS A 268 25.28 0.16 3.10
N ARG A 269 24.82 0.45 4.33
CA ARG A 269 25.53 0.02 5.54
C ARG A 269 25.28 -1.47 5.69
N ASN A 270 26.26 -2.28 5.29
CA ASN A 270 26.34 -3.67 5.73
C ASN A 270 26.68 -3.62 7.24
N SER A 271 25.80 -4.20 8.05
CA SER A 271 26.14 -4.70 9.39
C SER A 271 26.42 -6.19 9.28
#